data_AF-A0A643ELB7-F1
#
_entry.id   AF-A0A643ELB7-F1
#
_cell.length_a   1.000
_cell.length_b   1.000
_cell.length_c   1.000
_cell.angle_alpha   90.00
_cell.angle_beta   90.00
_cell.angle_gamma   90.00
#
_symmetry.space_group_name_H-M   'P 1'
#
loop_
_entity.id
_entity.type
_entity.pdbx_description
1 polymer ?
#
loop_
_entity_poly.entity_id
_entity_poly.type
_entity_poly.pdbx_seq_one_letter_code
_entity_poly.pdbx_strand_id
1 'polypeptide(L)'
;MAESIEKFGVTTDLLGGNQNYLLIPKKHFSWISESERQLSWIKRRLPRQMAAERIYSPALSERDLLIATIDCAESPPRGKTSFLANLKRAWDEQQQLDQQLDWIKERNEREACLRVWEWLSKHLSNHVFPNPRPGSHQRLLQTLDTFTWPPLERAHCIATVRRLWRQKLRRQEAKGRKQYNFILSGKAIKRLDRFSKNLELSRARILEILLQMEDEKDLYLKEQIRVLRGIEL
;
A
#
# COMPACT_ATOMS: atom_id res chain seq x y z
N MET A 1 -33.88 -11.92 12.63
CA MET A 1 -33.12 -13.08 12.08
C MET A 1 -33.62 -14.42 12.60
N ALA A 2 -34.46 -14.49 13.65
CA ALA A 2 -35.27 -15.69 13.88
C ALA A 2 -36.22 -15.97 12.69
N GLU A 3 -36.70 -14.92 12.01
CA GLU A 3 -37.58 -15.06 10.84
C GLU A 3 -36.88 -15.41 9.51
N SER A 4 -35.55 -15.39 9.44
CA SER A 4 -34.86 -15.63 8.16
C SER A 4 -34.48 -17.10 7.95
N ILE A 5 -34.49 -17.92 8.99
CA ILE A 5 -34.03 -19.31 8.94
C ILE A 5 -35.19 -20.30 8.72
N GLU A 6 -36.42 -19.96 9.12
CA GLU A 6 -37.61 -20.76 8.76
C GLU A 6 -37.90 -20.76 7.24
N LYS A 7 -37.41 -19.75 6.51
CA LYS A 7 -37.72 -19.57 5.08
C LYS A 7 -36.91 -20.45 4.12
N PHE A 8 -35.88 -21.17 4.60
CA PHE A 8 -34.92 -21.88 3.74
C PHE A 8 -34.72 -23.36 4.07
N GLY A 9 -35.65 -23.99 4.78
CA GLY A 9 -35.70 -25.46 4.85
C GLY A 9 -34.49 -26.11 5.54
N VAL A 10 -33.93 -25.46 6.56
CA VAL A 10 -33.04 -26.16 7.51
C VAL A 10 -33.94 -27.01 8.39
N THR A 11 -33.91 -28.33 8.18
CA THR A 11 -34.71 -29.30 8.94
C THR A 11 -34.45 -29.15 10.43
N THR A 12 -35.52 -28.90 11.18
CA THR A 12 -35.57 -28.78 12.65
C THR A 12 -35.08 -30.03 13.38
N ASP A 13 -34.92 -31.14 12.67
CA ASP A 13 -34.51 -32.44 13.23
C ASP A 13 -33.04 -32.46 13.68
N LEU A 14 -32.19 -31.56 13.17
CA LEU A 14 -30.81 -31.39 13.64
C LEU A 14 -30.69 -30.56 14.93
N LEU A 15 -31.75 -29.85 15.33
CA LEU A 15 -31.74 -28.93 16.48
C LEU A 15 -32.22 -29.57 17.78
N GLY A 16 -32.89 -30.74 17.71
CA GLY A 16 -33.53 -31.38 18.87
C GLY A 16 -32.59 -32.06 19.87
N GLY A 17 -31.30 -32.24 19.55
CA GLY A 17 -30.41 -33.13 20.32
C GLY A 17 -29.25 -32.49 21.09
N ASN A 18 -28.90 -31.22 20.85
CA ASN A 18 -27.65 -30.67 21.40
C ASN A 18 -27.81 -29.21 21.86
N GLN A 19 -27.96 -29.02 23.17
CA GLN A 19 -27.82 -27.71 23.83
C GLN A 19 -26.41 -27.07 23.64
N ASN A 20 -25.49 -27.78 22.98
CA ASN A 20 -24.13 -27.33 22.67
C ASN A 20 -24.00 -26.41 21.43
N TYR A 21 -25.05 -26.24 20.62
CA TYR A 21 -25.03 -25.43 19.40
C TYR A 21 -25.74 -24.08 19.55
N LEU A 22 -25.53 -23.33 20.64
CA LEU A 22 -26.09 -21.98 20.70
C LEU A 22 -25.45 -21.11 19.60
N LEU A 23 -26.33 -20.47 18.81
CA LEU A 23 -25.96 -19.51 17.78
C LEU A 23 -25.26 -18.30 18.41
N ILE A 24 -24.34 -17.70 17.68
CA ILE A 24 -23.58 -16.54 18.13
C ILE A 24 -24.44 -15.28 17.92
N PRO A 25 -24.57 -14.40 18.94
CA PRO A 25 -25.28 -13.15 18.78
C PRO A 25 -24.70 -12.28 17.64
N LYS A 26 -25.59 -11.68 16.82
CA LYS A 26 -25.24 -10.86 15.64
C LYS A 26 -24.15 -9.82 15.88
N LYS A 27 -24.07 -9.25 17.09
CA LYS A 27 -23.05 -8.27 17.50
C LYS A 27 -21.61 -8.75 17.29
N HIS A 28 -21.34 -10.06 17.35
CA HIS A 28 -19.99 -10.59 17.15
C HIS A 28 -19.57 -10.64 15.68
N PHE A 29 -20.52 -10.53 14.75
CA PHE A 29 -20.28 -10.52 13.30
C PHE A 29 -20.34 -9.12 12.69
N SER A 30 -20.63 -8.07 13.46
CA SER A 30 -20.85 -6.71 12.93
C SER A 30 -19.62 -6.09 12.27
N TRP A 31 -18.42 -6.57 12.59
CA TRP A 31 -17.15 -6.10 12.00
C TRP A 31 -16.83 -6.75 10.64
N ILE A 32 -17.54 -7.81 10.26
CA ILE A 32 -17.40 -8.44 8.95
C ILE A 32 -18.26 -7.66 7.96
N SER A 33 -17.60 -7.07 6.96
CA SER A 33 -18.20 -6.29 5.87
C SER A 33 -18.38 -7.14 4.60
N GLU A 34 -18.98 -6.55 3.58
CA GLU A 34 -19.09 -7.12 2.22
C GLU A 34 -17.79 -6.97 1.40
N SER A 35 -16.68 -6.56 2.03
CA SER A 35 -15.40 -6.42 1.33
C SER A 35 -14.86 -7.78 0.90
N GLU A 36 -14.78 -8.02 -0.41
CA GLU A 36 -14.22 -9.24 -1.01
C GLU A 36 -12.85 -9.61 -0.42
N ARG A 37 -11.99 -8.61 -0.18
CA ARG A 37 -10.68 -8.83 0.44
C ARG A 37 -10.80 -9.37 1.86
N GLN A 38 -11.66 -8.75 2.69
CA GLN A 38 -11.87 -9.19 4.07
C GLN A 38 -12.48 -10.59 4.10
N LEU A 39 -13.49 -10.85 3.28
CA LEU A 39 -14.13 -12.16 3.18
C LEU A 39 -13.13 -13.25 2.75
N SER A 40 -12.33 -13.00 1.71
CA SER A 40 -11.25 -13.90 1.28
C SER A 40 -10.17 -14.10 2.35
N TRP A 41 -9.83 -13.06 3.10
CA TRP A 41 -8.86 -13.13 4.21
C TRP A 41 -9.39 -14.01 5.36
N ILE A 42 -10.68 -13.88 5.71
CA ILE A 42 -11.30 -14.69 6.77
C ILE A 42 -11.41 -16.15 6.31
N LYS A 43 -11.91 -16.40 5.09
CA LYS A 43 -12.04 -17.76 4.52
C LYS A 43 -10.76 -18.58 4.64
N ARG A 44 -9.61 -17.97 4.31
CA ARG A 44 -8.29 -18.62 4.39
C ARG A 44 -7.82 -18.94 5.81
N ARG A 45 -8.43 -18.32 6.82
CA ARG A 45 -8.11 -18.49 8.24
C ARG A 45 -9.15 -19.30 9.00
N LEU A 46 -10.17 -19.80 8.32
CA LEU A 46 -11.10 -20.75 8.91
C LEU A 46 -10.38 -22.07 9.20
N PRO A 47 -10.55 -22.66 10.39
CA PRO A 47 -10.11 -24.01 10.68
C PRO A 47 -10.71 -25.01 9.68
N ARG A 48 -9.94 -26.03 9.31
CA ARG A 48 -10.40 -27.06 8.35
C ARG A 48 -11.73 -27.70 8.73
N GLN A 49 -11.95 -27.91 10.03
CA GLN A 49 -13.20 -28.48 10.57
C GLN A 49 -14.40 -27.58 10.26
N MET A 50 -14.29 -26.27 10.46
CA MET A 50 -15.35 -25.30 10.14
C MET A 50 -15.52 -25.16 8.62
N ALA A 51 -14.41 -25.17 7.86
CA ALA A 51 -14.45 -25.04 6.40
C ALA A 51 -14.98 -26.29 5.67
N ALA A 52 -15.01 -27.45 6.34
CA ALA A 52 -15.54 -28.69 5.78
C ALA A 52 -17.08 -28.71 5.75
N GLU A 53 -17.73 -27.91 6.58
CA GLU A 53 -19.18 -27.72 6.56
C GLU A 53 -19.56 -26.88 5.34
N ARG A 54 -19.83 -27.58 4.23
CA ARG A 54 -20.20 -26.98 2.96
C ARG A 54 -21.65 -26.51 3.00
N ILE A 55 -21.87 -25.33 3.58
CA ILE A 55 -23.12 -24.60 3.39
C ILE A 55 -23.07 -23.97 2.00
N TYR A 56 -23.90 -24.49 1.10
CA TYR A 56 -24.10 -23.90 -0.22
C TYR A 56 -25.52 -23.38 -0.30
N SER A 57 -25.67 -22.08 -0.55
CA SER A 57 -26.96 -21.48 -0.86
C SER A 57 -26.76 -20.39 -1.92
N PRO A 58 -27.39 -20.50 -3.10
CA PRO A 58 -27.34 -19.45 -4.11
C PRO A 58 -28.12 -18.19 -3.69
N ALA A 59 -28.91 -18.26 -2.61
CA ALA A 59 -29.69 -17.15 -2.08
C ALA A 59 -28.93 -16.29 -1.05
N LEU A 60 -27.78 -16.75 -0.56
CA LEU A 60 -27.00 -16.05 0.46
C LEU A 60 -25.84 -15.28 -0.16
N SER A 61 -25.56 -14.09 0.38
CA SER A 61 -24.36 -13.35 0.05
C SER A 61 -23.11 -14.11 0.49
N GLU A 62 -21.94 -13.76 -0.05
CA GLU A 62 -20.67 -14.36 0.38
C GLU A 62 -20.41 -14.15 1.87
N ARG A 63 -20.79 -12.98 2.39
CA ARG A 63 -20.72 -12.64 3.80
C ARG A 63 -21.67 -13.50 4.63
N ASP A 64 -22.91 -13.66 4.21
CA ASP A 64 -23.91 -14.44 4.96
C ASP A 64 -23.57 -15.94 4.95
N LEU A 65 -23.04 -16.45 3.84
CA LEU A 65 -22.48 -17.81 3.78
C LEU A 65 -21.35 -17.98 4.78
N LEU A 66 -20.41 -17.03 4.85
CA LEU A 66 -19.30 -17.08 5.79
C LEU A 66 -19.77 -17.04 7.25
N ILE A 67 -20.77 -16.20 7.55
CA ILE A 67 -21.39 -16.16 8.88
C ILE A 67 -22.04 -17.50 9.20
N ALA A 68 -22.83 -18.06 8.27
CA ALA A 68 -23.47 -19.35 8.45
C ALA A 68 -22.45 -20.47 8.69
N THR A 69 -21.35 -20.51 7.93
CA THR A 69 -20.28 -21.51 8.12
C THR A 69 -19.67 -21.43 9.52
N ILE A 70 -19.47 -20.22 10.05
CA ILE A 70 -18.92 -20.06 11.40
C ILE A 70 -19.97 -20.42 12.47
N ASP A 71 -21.23 -20.06 12.25
CA ASP A 71 -22.30 -20.22 13.24
C ASP A 71 -22.76 -21.67 13.36
N CYS A 72 -22.83 -22.40 12.25
CA CYS A 72 -23.17 -23.82 12.19
C CYS A 72 -22.04 -24.76 12.65
N ALA A 73 -20.81 -24.25 12.72
CA ALA A 73 -19.65 -25.06 13.09
C ALA A 73 -19.86 -25.85 14.38
N GLU A 74 -19.44 -27.13 14.36
CA GLU A 74 -19.46 -28.04 15.52
C GLU A 74 -18.46 -27.64 16.63
N SER A 75 -18.70 -26.49 17.25
CA SER A 75 -17.89 -25.98 18.36
C SER A 75 -18.74 -25.19 19.35
N PRO A 76 -18.39 -25.20 20.65
CA PRO A 76 -19.16 -24.47 21.66
C PRO A 76 -19.19 -22.96 21.38
N PRO A 77 -20.27 -22.26 21.76
CA PRO A 77 -20.45 -20.82 21.49
C PRO A 77 -19.32 -19.95 22.02
N ARG A 78 -18.77 -20.30 23.19
CA ARG A 78 -17.62 -19.62 23.80
C ARG A 78 -16.36 -19.74 22.94
N GLY A 79 -16.15 -20.91 22.34
CA GLY A 79 -15.05 -21.17 21.41
C GLY A 79 -15.18 -20.32 20.15
N LYS A 80 -16.36 -20.32 19.52
CA LYS A 80 -16.65 -19.53 18.32
C LYS A 80 -16.52 -18.02 18.57
N THR A 81 -17.02 -17.54 19.70
CA THR A 81 -16.92 -16.13 20.08
C THR A 81 -15.47 -15.68 20.29
N SER A 82 -14.66 -16.51 20.96
CA SER A 82 -13.24 -16.24 21.16
C SER A 82 -12.46 -16.26 19.84
N PHE A 83 -12.79 -17.21 18.96
CA PHE A 83 -12.26 -17.28 17.60
C PHE A 83 -12.58 -16.02 16.80
N LEU A 84 -13.83 -15.55 16.79
CA LEU A 84 -14.23 -14.31 16.13
C LEU A 84 -13.52 -13.08 16.69
N ALA A 85 -13.35 -12.99 18.01
CA ALA A 85 -12.63 -11.88 18.64
C ALA A 85 -11.15 -11.86 18.22
N ASN A 86 -10.51 -13.03 18.14
CA ASN A 86 -9.12 -13.15 17.67
C ASN A 86 -9.00 -12.84 16.17
N LEU A 87 -9.93 -13.31 15.34
CA LEU A 87 -9.98 -12.95 13.92
C LEU A 87 -10.14 -11.44 13.71
N LYS A 88 -11.03 -10.79 14.48
CA LYS A 88 -11.20 -9.34 14.43
C LYS A 88 -9.90 -8.63 14.77
N ARG A 89 -9.23 -9.00 15.87
CA ARG A 89 -7.95 -8.41 16.27
C ARG A 89 -6.90 -8.57 15.18
N ALA A 90 -6.77 -9.77 14.62
CA ALA A 90 -5.80 -10.06 13.56
C ALA A 90 -6.12 -9.29 12.26
N TRP A 91 -7.39 -9.05 11.95
CA TRP A 91 -7.79 -8.19 10.83
C TRP A 91 -7.45 -6.73 11.08
N ASP A 92 -7.72 -6.23 12.29
CA ASP A 92 -7.37 -4.86 12.70
C ASP A 92 -5.84 -4.64 12.62
N GLU A 93 -5.04 -5.61 13.08
CA GLU A 93 -3.57 -5.60 12.95
C GLU A 93 -3.12 -5.64 11.49
N GLN A 94 -3.74 -6.48 10.66
CA GLN A 94 -3.46 -6.53 9.23
C GLN A 94 -3.70 -5.17 8.55
N GLN A 95 -4.81 -4.49 8.88
CA GLN A 95 -5.13 -3.17 8.35
C GLN A 95 -4.08 -2.12 8.78
N GLN A 96 -3.57 -2.18 10.01
CA GLN A 96 -2.48 -1.30 10.46
C GLN A 96 -1.18 -1.58 9.68
N LEU A 97 -0.85 -2.84 9.43
CA LEU A 97 0.33 -3.21 8.64
C LEU A 97 0.21 -2.75 7.18
N ASP A 98 -1.00 -2.73 6.62
CA ASP A 98 -1.23 -2.27 5.25
C ASP A 98 -0.90 -0.78 5.06
N GLN A 99 -1.02 0.05 6.11
CA GLN A 99 -0.65 1.47 6.04
C GLN A 99 0.82 1.69 5.64
N GLN A 100 1.69 0.71 5.92
CA GLN A 100 3.09 0.76 5.51
C GLN A 100 3.27 0.75 3.99
N LEU A 101 2.23 0.40 3.22
CA LEU A 101 2.22 0.36 1.76
C LEU A 101 1.50 1.56 1.12
N ASP A 102 0.95 2.50 1.90
CA ASP A 102 0.22 3.65 1.36
C ASP A 102 1.07 4.51 0.42
N TRP A 103 2.40 4.51 0.59
CA TRP A 103 3.33 5.22 -0.29
C TRP A 103 3.26 4.76 -1.77
N ILE A 104 2.71 3.58 -2.05
CA ILE A 104 2.51 3.08 -3.41
C ILE A 104 1.58 4.00 -4.20
N LYS A 105 0.63 4.66 -3.53
CA LYS A 105 -0.36 5.56 -4.14
C LYS A 105 0.22 6.94 -4.52
N GLU A 106 1.42 7.30 -4.05
CA GLU A 106 1.95 8.68 -4.13
C GLU A 106 2.34 9.14 -5.55
N ARG A 107 2.64 8.23 -6.49
CA ARG A 107 3.18 8.58 -7.83
C ARG A 107 2.58 7.70 -8.93
N ASN A 108 3.25 6.59 -9.24
CA ASN A 108 2.83 5.62 -10.24
C ASN A 108 2.52 4.30 -9.52
N GLU A 109 1.25 4.13 -9.14
CA GLU A 109 0.77 2.98 -8.37
C GLU A 109 1.14 1.66 -9.05
N ARG A 110 0.87 1.54 -10.36
CA ARG A 110 1.12 0.32 -11.12
C ARG A 110 2.59 -0.06 -11.12
N GLU A 111 3.48 0.90 -11.35
CA GLU A 111 4.92 0.66 -11.35
C GLU A 111 5.46 0.37 -9.95
N ALA A 112 4.97 1.07 -8.92
CA ALA A 112 5.32 0.81 -7.53
C ALA A 112 4.87 -0.60 -7.09
N CYS A 113 3.65 -1.02 -7.46
CA CYS A 113 3.16 -2.38 -7.22
C CYS A 113 4.03 -3.43 -7.88
N LEU A 114 4.40 -3.22 -9.16
CA LEU A 114 5.30 -4.12 -9.88
C LEU A 114 6.66 -4.22 -9.19
N ARG A 115 7.19 -3.13 -8.63
CA ARG A 115 8.48 -3.15 -7.92
C ARG A 115 8.42 -3.91 -6.62
N VAL A 116 7.35 -3.77 -5.84
CA VAL A 116 7.12 -4.60 -4.66
C VAL A 116 7.02 -6.06 -5.05
N TRP A 117 6.22 -6.36 -6.08
CA TRP A 117 6.08 -7.71 -6.61
C TRP A 117 7.42 -8.34 -7.03
N GLU A 118 8.19 -7.64 -7.87
CA GLU A 118 9.49 -8.10 -8.37
C GLU A 118 10.46 -8.38 -7.22
N TRP A 119 10.52 -7.49 -6.23
CA TRP A 119 11.40 -7.66 -5.09
C TRP A 119 10.98 -8.87 -4.26
N LEU A 120 9.69 -8.99 -3.95
CA LEU A 120 9.17 -10.13 -3.18
C LEU A 120 9.38 -11.45 -3.92
N SER A 121 9.09 -11.51 -5.22
CA SER A 121 9.31 -12.73 -6.02
C SER A 121 10.76 -13.22 -6.03
N LYS A 122 11.72 -12.31 -5.85
CA LYS A 122 13.15 -12.63 -5.80
C LYS A 122 13.62 -13.06 -4.42
N HIS A 123 13.08 -12.42 -3.37
CA HIS A 123 13.56 -12.59 -1.99
C HIS A 123 12.75 -13.61 -1.18
N LEU A 124 11.58 -13.99 -1.67
CA LEU A 124 10.69 -14.99 -1.06
C LEU A 124 10.51 -16.19 -1.99
N SER A 125 11.60 -16.65 -2.62
CA SER A 125 11.59 -17.70 -3.67
C SER A 125 10.89 -19.01 -3.29
N ASN A 126 10.77 -19.28 -1.99
CA ASN A 126 10.12 -20.48 -1.45
C ASN A 126 8.59 -20.36 -1.41
N HIS A 127 8.03 -19.19 -1.72
CA HIS A 127 6.58 -18.98 -1.73
C HIS A 127 6.01 -19.04 -3.14
N VAL A 128 4.84 -19.66 -3.26
CA VAL A 128 4.07 -19.65 -4.51
C VAL A 128 3.44 -18.27 -4.68
N PHE A 129 3.96 -17.51 -5.65
CA PHE A 129 3.40 -16.22 -6.04
C PHE A 129 2.22 -16.44 -6.99
N PRO A 130 1.00 -15.95 -6.67
CA PRO A 130 -0.14 -16.10 -7.56
C PRO A 130 0.05 -15.26 -8.83
N ASN A 131 -0.18 -15.86 -9.99
CA ASN A 131 -0.38 -15.11 -11.23
C ASN A 131 -1.83 -14.61 -11.29
N PRO A 132 -2.10 -13.40 -11.80
CA PRO A 132 -1.20 -12.43 -12.42
C PRO A 132 -0.55 -11.43 -11.44
N ARG A 133 0.51 -10.76 -11.90
CA ARG A 133 1.19 -9.68 -11.17
C ARG A 133 0.19 -8.58 -10.76
N PRO A 134 0.28 -8.03 -9.54
CA PRO A 134 -0.66 -7.03 -9.07
C PRO A 134 -0.49 -5.72 -9.86
N GLY A 135 -1.56 -5.30 -10.52
CA GLY A 135 -1.64 -4.02 -11.25
C GLY A 135 -2.14 -2.86 -10.40
N SER A 136 -2.62 -3.12 -9.19
CA SER A 136 -3.16 -2.14 -8.25
C SER A 136 -2.76 -2.45 -6.82
N HIS A 137 -2.82 -1.44 -5.96
CA HIS A 137 -2.55 -1.50 -4.54
C HIS A 137 -3.47 -2.53 -3.85
N GLN A 138 -4.76 -2.51 -4.17
CA GLN A 138 -5.70 -3.49 -3.60
C GLN A 138 -5.35 -4.92 -3.97
N ARG A 139 -4.96 -5.18 -5.22
CA ARG A 139 -4.55 -6.52 -5.64
C ARG A 139 -3.25 -6.96 -4.98
N LEU A 140 -2.30 -6.03 -4.83
CA LEU A 140 -1.06 -6.30 -4.10
C LEU A 140 -1.37 -6.69 -2.65
N LEU A 141 -2.24 -5.96 -1.95
CA LEU A 141 -2.64 -6.27 -0.58
C LEU A 141 -3.31 -7.64 -0.47
N GLN A 142 -4.25 -7.97 -1.37
CA GLN A 142 -4.88 -9.30 -1.43
C GLN A 142 -3.85 -10.43 -1.58
N THR A 143 -2.81 -10.19 -2.39
CA THR A 143 -1.71 -11.15 -2.54
C THR A 143 -0.85 -11.21 -1.28
N LEU A 144 -0.49 -10.08 -0.67
CA LEU A 144 0.29 -10.08 0.56
C LEU A 144 -0.41 -10.83 1.69
N ASP A 145 -1.74 -10.81 1.72
CA ASP A 145 -2.55 -11.57 2.68
C ASP A 145 -2.42 -13.10 2.54
N THR A 146 -1.90 -13.63 1.41
CA THR A 146 -1.65 -15.08 1.23
C THR A 146 -0.41 -15.55 1.98
N PHE A 147 0.50 -14.64 2.33
CA PHE A 147 1.75 -15.03 2.94
C PHE A 147 1.67 -14.94 4.46
N THR A 148 2.43 -15.80 5.13
CA THR A 148 2.61 -15.77 6.58
C THR A 148 3.96 -15.15 6.87
N TRP A 149 3.98 -13.90 7.33
CA TRP A 149 5.23 -13.16 7.59
C TRP A 149 5.32 -12.80 9.07
N PRO A 150 6.50 -13.00 9.71
CA PRO A 150 6.79 -12.34 10.96
C PRO A 150 6.65 -10.80 10.80
N PRO A 151 5.99 -10.08 11.73
CA PRO A 151 5.74 -8.65 11.59
C PRO A 151 6.99 -7.80 11.33
N LEU A 152 8.11 -8.16 11.97
CA LEU A 152 9.40 -7.46 11.80
C LEU A 152 9.99 -7.64 10.40
N GLU A 153 9.97 -8.88 9.88
CA GLU A 153 10.42 -9.16 8.52
C GLU A 153 9.57 -8.42 7.50
N ARG A 154 8.25 -8.36 7.72
CA ARG A 154 7.34 -7.59 6.88
C ARG A 154 7.70 -6.12 6.83
N ALA A 155 7.85 -5.49 7.99
CA ALA A 155 8.22 -4.09 8.06
C ALA A 155 9.57 -3.82 7.36
N HIS A 156 10.55 -4.70 7.58
CA HIS A 156 11.87 -4.59 6.95
C HIS A 156 11.82 -4.71 5.42
N CYS A 157 11.08 -5.69 4.90
CA CYS A 157 10.88 -5.88 3.46
C CYS A 157 10.22 -4.65 2.83
N ILE A 158 9.11 -4.18 3.41
CA ILE A 158 8.37 -3.02 2.88
C ILE A 158 9.24 -1.76 2.92
N ALA A 159 9.96 -1.51 4.02
CA ALA A 159 10.86 -0.37 4.14
C ALA A 159 12.00 -0.40 3.10
N THR A 160 12.56 -1.59 2.84
CA THR A 160 13.62 -1.79 1.85
C THR A 160 13.12 -1.48 0.44
N VAL A 161 11.97 -2.02 0.04
CA VAL A 161 11.40 -1.73 -1.27
C VAL A 161 11.06 -0.24 -1.41
N ARG A 162 10.47 0.38 -0.38
CA ARG A 162 10.17 1.82 -0.38
C ARG A 162 11.43 2.66 -0.60
N ARG A 163 12.55 2.31 0.04
CA ARG A 163 13.83 2.99 -0.13
C ARG A 163 14.33 2.88 -1.57
N LEU A 164 14.30 1.68 -2.15
CA LEU A 164 14.72 1.44 -3.54
C LEU A 164 13.84 2.20 -4.54
N TRP A 165 12.52 2.21 -4.31
CA TRP A 165 11.57 2.99 -5.11
C TRP A 165 11.90 4.48 -5.09
N ARG A 166 12.07 5.07 -3.88
CA ARG A 166 12.44 6.48 -3.73
C ARG A 166 13.79 6.80 -4.39
N GLN A 167 14.76 5.91 -4.31
CA GLN A 167 16.04 6.09 -4.98
C GLN A 167 15.88 6.10 -6.50
N LYS A 168 15.05 5.22 -7.06
CA LYS A 168 14.74 5.19 -8.48
C LYS A 168 14.06 6.49 -8.93
N LEU A 169 13.05 6.95 -8.20
CA LEU A 169 12.37 8.22 -8.49
C LEU A 169 13.37 9.38 -8.52
N ARG A 170 14.23 9.49 -7.49
CA ARG A 170 15.28 10.52 -7.46
C ARG A 170 16.23 10.44 -8.67
N ARG A 171 16.61 9.24 -9.11
CA ARG A 171 17.46 9.05 -10.29
C ARG A 171 16.76 9.44 -11.59
N GLN A 172 15.45 9.19 -11.69
CA GLN A 172 14.64 9.63 -12.84
C GLN A 172 14.50 11.16 -12.85
N GLU A 173 14.20 11.78 -11.71
CA GLU A 173 14.12 13.24 -11.57
C GLU A 173 15.47 13.95 -11.80
N ALA A 174 16.58 13.28 -11.49
CA ALA A 174 17.93 13.78 -11.78
C ALA A 174 18.37 13.55 -13.24
N LYS A 175 17.64 12.77 -14.04
CA LYS A 175 18.01 12.52 -15.43
C LYS A 175 17.91 13.82 -16.22
N GLY A 176 19.05 14.32 -16.71
CA GLY A 176 19.17 15.63 -17.37
C GLY A 176 19.60 16.78 -16.46
N ARG A 177 19.66 16.57 -15.14
CA ARG A 177 20.19 17.53 -14.17
C ARG A 177 21.58 17.07 -13.71
N LYS A 178 22.61 17.84 -14.03
CA LYS A 178 23.97 17.62 -13.52
C LYS A 178 24.29 18.67 -12.47
N GLN A 179 24.76 18.24 -11.31
CA GLN A 179 25.26 19.15 -10.30
C GLN A 179 26.67 19.59 -10.72
N TYR A 180 26.86 20.90 -10.86
CA TYR A 180 28.17 21.51 -11.05
C TYR A 180 28.55 22.27 -9.78
N ASN A 181 29.77 22.03 -9.30
CA ASN A 181 30.32 22.75 -8.15
C ASN A 181 31.08 23.96 -8.66
N PHE A 182 30.60 25.16 -8.33
CA PHE A 182 31.24 26.41 -8.71
C PHE A 182 31.97 27.01 -7.52
N ILE A 183 33.21 27.45 -7.74
CA ILE A 183 33.91 28.31 -6.79
C ILE A 183 33.53 29.74 -7.14
N LEU A 184 32.78 30.39 -6.25
CA LEU A 184 32.32 31.77 -6.43
C LEU A 184 33.01 32.67 -5.40
N SER A 185 33.33 33.89 -5.80
CA SER A 185 33.83 34.90 -4.85
C SER A 185 32.77 35.22 -3.81
N GLY A 186 33.19 35.60 -2.59
CA GLY A 186 32.26 36.00 -1.54
C GLY A 186 31.33 37.15 -1.96
N LYS A 187 31.78 38.04 -2.86
CA LYS A 187 30.95 39.10 -3.44
C LYS A 187 29.84 38.54 -4.34
N ALA A 188 30.13 37.53 -5.17
CA ALA A 188 29.15 36.88 -6.03
C ALA A 188 28.09 36.13 -5.22
N ILE A 189 28.50 35.43 -4.15
CA ILE A 189 27.57 34.75 -3.23
C ILE A 189 26.61 35.75 -2.59
N LYS A 190 27.12 36.90 -2.09
CA LYS A 190 26.27 37.96 -1.52
C LYS A 190 25.27 38.54 -2.54
N ARG A 191 25.63 38.61 -3.82
CA ARG A 191 24.70 39.03 -4.89
C ARG A 191 23.61 37.98 -5.12
N LEU A 192 23.98 36.70 -5.22
CA LEU A 192 23.04 35.58 -5.35
C LEU A 192 22.06 35.52 -4.17
N ASP A 193 22.53 35.75 -2.94
CA ASP A 193 21.67 35.76 -1.75
C ASP A 193 20.62 36.86 -1.79
N ARG A 194 21.02 38.05 -2.24
CA ARG A 194 20.10 39.17 -2.41
C ARG A 194 19.07 38.88 -3.50
N PHE A 195 19.48 38.31 -4.64
CA PHE A 195 18.54 37.91 -5.69
C PHE A 195 17.57 36.83 -5.21
N SER A 196 18.08 35.85 -4.47
CA SER A 196 17.27 34.76 -3.91
C SER A 196 16.21 35.28 -2.94
N LYS A 197 16.56 36.22 -2.06
CA LYS A 197 15.61 36.86 -1.14
C LYS A 197 14.59 37.74 -1.86
N ASN A 198 15.04 38.57 -2.79
CA ASN A 198 14.16 39.55 -3.44
C ASN A 198 13.16 38.91 -4.40
N LEU A 199 13.54 37.80 -5.06
CA LEU A 199 12.74 37.13 -6.07
C LEU A 199 12.06 35.84 -5.55
N GLU A 200 12.32 35.46 -4.30
CA GLU A 200 11.87 34.20 -3.70
C GLU A 200 12.24 32.94 -4.52
N LEU A 201 13.36 33.02 -5.25
CA LEU A 201 13.88 31.93 -6.08
C LEU A 201 15.11 31.29 -5.45
N SER A 202 15.34 30.01 -5.75
CA SER A 202 16.59 29.34 -5.35
C SER A 202 17.78 29.92 -6.11
N ARG A 203 18.96 29.92 -5.48
CA ARG A 203 20.23 30.37 -6.11
C ARG A 203 20.49 29.64 -7.45
N ALA A 204 20.22 28.34 -7.50
CA ALA A 204 20.37 27.54 -8.70
C ALA A 204 19.43 27.99 -9.82
N ARG A 205 18.16 28.27 -9.48
CA ARG A 205 17.18 28.75 -10.46
C ARG A 205 17.56 30.12 -11.02
N ILE A 206 18.10 31.00 -10.19
CA ILE A 206 18.60 32.31 -10.63
C ILE A 206 19.75 32.13 -11.63
N LEU A 207 20.71 31.24 -11.34
CA LEU A 207 21.81 30.95 -12.27
C LEU A 207 21.31 30.39 -13.60
N GLU A 208 20.35 29.47 -13.59
CA GLU A 208 19.72 28.95 -14.82
C GLU A 208 19.08 30.06 -15.66
N ILE A 209 18.31 30.96 -15.01
CA ILE A 209 17.66 32.09 -15.70
C ILE A 209 18.71 33.01 -16.33
N LEU A 210 19.77 33.35 -15.59
CA LEU A 210 20.84 34.20 -16.10
C LEU A 210 21.58 33.56 -17.29
N LEU A 211 21.86 32.25 -17.22
CA LEU A 211 22.46 31.52 -18.33
C LEU A 211 21.54 31.48 -19.55
N GLN A 212 20.26 31.21 -19.36
CA GLN A 212 19.27 31.18 -20.44
C GLN A 212 19.12 32.56 -21.09
N MET A 213 19.01 33.62 -20.28
CA MET A 213 18.90 34.99 -20.80
C MET A 213 20.13 35.39 -21.62
N GLU A 214 21.31 34.95 -21.21
CA GLU A 214 22.53 35.23 -21.95
C GLU A 214 22.65 34.41 -23.23
N ASP A 215 22.27 33.13 -23.21
CA ASP A 215 22.24 32.28 -24.40
C ASP A 215 21.26 32.81 -25.46
N GLU A 216 20.09 33.30 -25.02
CA GLU A 216 19.06 33.85 -25.91
C GLU A 216 19.40 35.25 -26.45
N LYS A 217 20.08 36.10 -25.65
CA LYS A 217 20.29 37.52 -25.99
C LYS A 217 21.73 37.86 -26.42
N ASP A 218 22.73 37.11 -25.97
CA ASP A 218 24.18 37.33 -26.23
C ASP A 218 24.66 38.77 -25.95
N LEU A 219 24.16 39.39 -24.88
CA LEU A 219 24.42 40.81 -24.57
C LEU A 219 25.50 40.99 -23.49
N TYR A 220 25.34 40.36 -22.33
CA TYR A 220 26.06 40.78 -21.14
C TYR A 220 27.49 40.21 -21.07
N LEU A 221 27.71 38.97 -21.50
CA LEU A 221 29.05 38.36 -21.51
C LEU A 221 29.89 38.97 -22.61
N LYS A 222 29.32 39.22 -23.79
CA LYS A 222 30.04 39.81 -24.92
C LYS A 222 30.56 41.21 -24.61
N GLU A 223 29.72 42.05 -23.99
CA GLU A 223 30.10 43.38 -23.54
C GLU A 223 31.20 43.31 -22.47
N GLN A 224 31.03 42.47 -21.46
CA GLN A 224 32.04 42.29 -20.40
C GLN A 224 33.37 41.76 -20.94
N ILE A 225 33.35 40.84 -21.89
CA ILE A 225 34.57 40.32 -22.52
C ILE A 225 35.27 41.42 -23.33
N ARG A 226 34.53 42.27 -24.05
CA ARG A 226 35.10 43.42 -24.79
C ARG A 226 35.82 44.38 -23.86
N VAL A 227 35.17 44.75 -22.75
CA VAL A 227 35.76 45.61 -21.71
C VAL A 227 36.99 44.96 -21.09
N LEU A 228 36.93 43.67 -20.74
CA LEU A 228 38.06 42.94 -20.15
C LEU A 228 39.24 42.76 -21.11
N ARG A 229 39.00 42.71 -22.42
CA ARG A 229 40.04 42.58 -23.45
C ARG A 229 40.58 43.92 -23.94
N GLY A 230 40.07 45.04 -23.45
CA GLY A 230 40.54 46.38 -23.83
C GLY A 230 40.34 46.73 -25.31
N ILE A 231 39.34 46.11 -25.96
CA ILE A 231 39.00 46.44 -27.36
C ILE A 231 38.05 47.64 -27.31
N GLU A 232 38.61 48.84 -27.35
CA GLU A 232 37.88 50.09 -27.60
C GLU A 232 37.69 50.31 -29.11
N LEU A 233 36.63 51.07 -29.46
CA LEU A 233 36.07 51.31 -30.80
C LEU A 233 37.07 51.66 -31.91
#